data_AF-A0A7C3WRL3-F1
#
_entry.id   AF-A0A7C3WRL3-F1
#
_cell.length_a   1.000
_cell.length_b   1.000
_cell.length_c   1.000
_cell.angle_alpha   90.00
_cell.angle_beta   90.00
_cell.angle_gamma   90.00
#
_symmetry.space_group_name_H-M   'P 1'
#
loop_
_entity.id
_entity.type
_entity.pdbx_description
1 polymer ?
#
loop_
_entity_poly.entity_id
_entity_poly.type
_entity_poly.pdbx_seq_one_letter_code
_entity_poly.pdbx_strand_id
1 'polypeptide(L)'
;MEDWPLLEEVRDLATGRLCQGERRRECRRENSVFADWACQECREFRRPETISPWTWHLILLFQLKQAGYPFQANELTLETWLLLGLVERAFQAARREGLRQGAAQNPFGKGRHEQLKE
;
A
#
# COMPACT_ATOMS: atom_id res chain seq x y z
N MET A 1 10.68 -4.36 -18.81
CA MET A 1 10.62 -4.89 -17.42
C MET A 1 9.42 -4.29 -16.67
N GLU A 2 8.38 -3.82 -17.37
CA GLU A 2 7.28 -3.02 -16.80
C GLU A 2 6.03 -3.84 -16.47
N ASP A 3 5.91 -5.07 -17.00
CA ASP A 3 4.75 -5.95 -16.80
C ASP A 3 5.09 -7.17 -15.93
N TRP A 4 5.58 -6.94 -14.71
CA TRP A 4 5.76 -8.04 -13.75
C TRP A 4 4.58 -8.04 -12.75
N PRO A 5 3.71 -9.07 -12.73
CA PRO A 5 2.52 -9.12 -11.86
C PRO A 5 2.81 -8.87 -10.37
N LEU A 6 3.88 -9.46 -9.84
CA LEU A 6 4.41 -9.19 -8.49
C LEU A 6 4.62 -7.69 -8.21
N LEU A 7 5.16 -6.93 -9.15
CA LEU A 7 5.45 -5.51 -8.92
C LEU A 7 4.17 -4.69 -8.78
N GLU A 8 3.14 -5.02 -9.56
CA GLU A 8 1.82 -4.41 -9.41
C GLU A 8 1.21 -4.73 -8.05
N GLU A 9 1.19 -6.02 -7.68
CA GLU A 9 0.65 -6.45 -6.38
C GLU A 9 1.38 -5.79 -5.21
N VAL A 10 2.72 -5.72 -5.27
CA VAL A 10 3.54 -5.05 -4.25
C VAL A 10 3.24 -3.54 -4.20
N ARG A 11 2.99 -2.88 -5.32
CA ARG A 11 2.59 -1.46 -5.34
C ARG A 11 1.22 -1.26 -4.71
N ASP A 12 0.25 -2.11 -5.03
CA ASP A 12 -1.10 -2.04 -4.44
C ASP A 12 -1.05 -2.25 -2.92
N LEU A 13 -0.21 -3.19 -2.46
CA LEU A 13 0.04 -3.43 -1.03
C LEU A 13 0.74 -2.24 -0.37
N ALA A 14 1.79 -1.70 -0.99
CA ALA A 14 2.56 -0.57 -0.46
C ALA A 14 1.74 0.72 -0.35
N THR A 15 0.80 0.93 -1.27
CA THR A 15 -0.07 2.11 -1.31
C THR A 15 -1.40 1.92 -0.58
N GLY A 16 -1.66 0.73 -0.03
CA GLY A 16 -2.90 0.43 0.69
C GLY A 16 -4.13 0.32 -0.21
N ARG A 17 -3.97 0.06 -1.52
CA ARG A 17 -5.06 -0.11 -2.49
C ARG A 17 -5.70 -1.49 -2.40
N LEU A 18 -6.07 -1.91 -1.19
CA LEU A 18 -6.77 -3.16 -0.96
C LEU A 18 -8.25 -2.93 -0.68
N CYS A 19 -9.10 -3.75 -1.28
CA CYS A 19 -10.53 -3.79 -1.02
C CYS A 19 -10.79 -4.56 0.28
N GLN A 20 -10.53 -3.93 1.41
CA GLN A 20 -10.67 -4.54 2.74
C GLN A 20 -11.38 -3.61 3.74
N GLY A 21 -11.90 -4.20 4.83
CA GLY A 21 -12.48 -3.48 5.95
C GLY A 21 -13.55 -2.46 5.55
N GLU A 22 -13.30 -1.19 5.84
CA GLU A 22 -14.21 -0.08 5.58
C GLU A 22 -14.42 0.20 4.10
N ARG A 23 -13.38 0.12 3.27
CA ARG A 23 -13.49 0.37 1.82
C ARG A 23 -14.38 -0.68 1.14
N ARG A 24 -14.28 -1.93 1.59
CA ARG A 24 -15.20 -3.00 1.14
C ARG A 24 -16.65 -2.70 1.55
N ARG A 25 -16.89 -2.18 2.76
CA ARG A 25 -18.24 -1.79 3.22
C ARG A 25 -18.79 -0.61 2.41
N GLU A 26 -17.95 0.37 2.09
CA GLU A 26 -18.30 1.53 1.28
C GLU A 26 -18.71 1.11 -0.14
N CYS A 27 -17.87 0.32 -0.84
CA CYS A 27 -18.24 -0.23 -2.15
C CYS A 27 -19.54 -1.03 -2.11
N ARG A 28 -19.79 -1.80 -1.04
CA ARG A 28 -21.06 -2.54 -0.88
C ARG A 28 -22.26 -1.61 -0.67
N ARG A 29 -22.10 -0.55 0.13
CA ARG A 29 -23.16 0.42 0.41
C ARG A 29 -23.57 1.18 -0.86
N GLU A 30 -22.59 1.60 -1.65
CA GLU A 30 -22.83 2.33 -2.90
C GLU A 30 -23.52 1.48 -3.96
N ASN A 31 -23.26 0.17 -3.97
CA ASN A 31 -23.73 -0.73 -5.02
C ASN A 31 -24.91 -1.62 -4.62
N SER A 32 -25.44 -1.47 -3.39
CA SER A 32 -26.67 -2.11 -2.89
C SER A 32 -26.78 -3.59 -3.26
N VAL A 33 -27.80 -4.00 -4.03
CA VAL A 33 -28.06 -5.39 -4.45
C VAL A 33 -26.93 -5.97 -5.32
N PHE A 34 -26.12 -5.12 -5.95
CA PHE A 34 -24.97 -5.51 -6.78
C PHE A 34 -23.64 -5.46 -6.02
N ALA A 35 -23.68 -5.34 -4.70
CA ALA A 35 -22.51 -5.28 -3.82
C ALA A 35 -21.42 -6.32 -4.12
N ASP A 36 -21.80 -7.58 -4.36
CA ASP A 36 -20.82 -8.65 -4.62
C ASP A 36 -20.22 -8.57 -6.04
N TRP A 37 -20.99 -8.14 -7.05
CA TRP A 37 -20.46 -7.85 -8.39
C TRP A 37 -19.54 -6.61 -8.37
N ALA A 38 -19.95 -5.55 -7.68
CA ALA A 38 -19.18 -4.32 -7.58
C ALA A 38 -17.84 -4.53 -6.83
N CYS A 39 -17.81 -5.40 -5.82
CA CYS A 39 -16.56 -5.80 -5.20
C CYS A 39 -15.66 -6.63 -6.13
N GLN A 40 -16.22 -7.38 -7.08
CA GLN A 40 -15.44 -8.14 -8.06
C GLN A 40 -14.85 -7.23 -9.15
N GLU A 41 -15.59 -6.19 -9.53
CA GLU A 41 -15.24 -5.25 -10.61
C GLU A 41 -14.61 -3.93 -10.11
N CYS A 42 -14.28 -3.84 -8.82
CA CYS A 42 -13.66 -2.65 -8.25
C CYS A 42 -12.25 -2.46 -8.85
N ARG A 43 -12.13 -1.60 -9.86
CA ARG A 43 -10.87 -1.34 -10.57
C ARG A 43 -9.87 -0.52 -9.77
N GLU A 44 -10.35 0.21 -8.77
CA GLU A 44 -9.52 1.11 -7.96
C GLU A 44 -8.80 0.37 -6.82
N PHE A 45 -9.38 -0.73 -6.31
CA PHE A 45 -8.83 -1.49 -5.18
C PHE A 45 -8.72 -2.98 -5.49
N ARG A 46 -7.52 -3.53 -5.29
CA ARG A 46 -7.28 -4.95 -5.48
C ARG A 46 -7.88 -5.77 -4.34
N ARG A 47 -8.47 -6.91 -4.67
CA ARG A 47 -8.98 -7.86 -3.67
C ARG A 47 -7.82 -8.62 -3.01
N PRO A 48 -7.74 -8.71 -1.67
CA PRO A 48 -6.68 -9.47 -1.01
C PRO A 48 -6.58 -10.93 -1.49
N GLU A 49 -7.72 -11.53 -1.83
CA GLU A 49 -7.82 -12.92 -2.29
C GLU A 49 -7.24 -13.13 -3.70
N THR A 50 -7.03 -12.04 -4.46
CA THR A 50 -6.42 -12.08 -5.81
C THR A 50 -4.91 -11.84 -5.80
N ILE A 51 -4.32 -11.54 -4.64
CA ILE A 51 -2.87 -11.37 -4.50
C ILE A 51 -2.22 -12.76 -4.52
N SER A 52 -1.16 -12.92 -5.31
CA SER A 52 -0.39 -14.15 -5.36
C SER A 52 0.10 -14.59 -3.97
N PRO A 53 0.02 -15.90 -3.63
CA PRO A 53 0.62 -16.43 -2.40
C PRO A 53 2.12 -16.10 -2.26
N TRP A 54 2.84 -16.03 -3.39
CA TRP A 54 4.25 -15.66 -3.39
C TRP A 54 4.48 -14.21 -2.96
N THR A 55 3.59 -13.31 -3.36
CA THR A 55 3.65 -11.91 -2.94
C THR A 55 3.43 -11.78 -1.44
N TRP A 56 2.45 -12.50 -0.88
CA TRP A 56 2.25 -12.55 0.57
C TRP A 56 3.47 -13.08 1.31
N HIS A 57 4.11 -14.12 0.77
CA HIS A 57 5.36 -14.64 1.33
C HIS A 57 6.48 -13.59 1.37
N LEU A 58 6.66 -12.84 0.28
CA LEU A 58 7.65 -11.75 0.23
C LEU A 58 7.34 -10.62 1.21
N ILE A 59 6.07 -10.25 1.37
CA ILE A 59 5.66 -9.25 2.37
C ILE A 59 5.97 -9.74 3.79
N LEU A 60 5.72 -11.02 4.09
CA LEU A 60 6.07 -11.61 5.39
C LEU A 60 7.58 -11.53 5.65
N LEU A 61 8.41 -11.95 4.68
CA LEU A 61 9.86 -11.87 4.81
C LEU A 61 10.34 -10.43 5.00
N PHE A 62 9.75 -9.48 4.27
CA PHE A 62 10.03 -8.06 4.44
C PHE A 62 9.67 -7.57 5.84
N GLN A 63 8.51 -7.96 6.37
CA GLN A 63 8.08 -7.61 7.74
C GLN A 63 9.03 -8.20 8.79
N LEU A 64 9.46 -9.45 8.64
CA LEU A 64 10.44 -10.07 9.53
C LEU A 64 11.76 -9.31 9.53
N LYS A 65 12.28 -8.96 8.34
CA LYS A 65 13.49 -8.13 8.20
C LYS A 65 13.32 -6.80 8.92
N GLN A 66 12.18 -6.12 8.75
CA GLN A 66 11.88 -4.84 9.39
C GLN A 66 11.72 -4.95 10.91
N ALA A 67 11.26 -6.10 11.42
CA ALA A 67 11.17 -6.39 12.84
C ALA A 67 12.53 -6.74 13.48
N GLY A 68 13.61 -6.80 12.70
CA GLY A 68 14.95 -7.11 13.17
C GLY A 68 15.29 -8.60 13.17
N TYR A 69 14.53 -9.43 12.44
CA TYR A 69 14.88 -10.84 12.28
C TYR A 69 16.26 -10.96 11.58
N PRO A 70 17.23 -11.67 12.17
CA PRO A 70 18.62 -11.66 11.73
C PRO A 70 18.87 -12.68 10.60
N PHE A 71 18.32 -12.41 9.40
CA PHE A 71 18.55 -13.27 8.24
C PHE A 71 20.05 -13.43 7.95
N GLN A 72 20.53 -14.66 7.84
CA GLN A 72 21.87 -14.94 7.32
C GLN A 72 21.90 -14.83 5.79
N ALA A 73 23.06 -14.53 5.22
CA ALA A 73 23.21 -14.30 3.78
C ALA A 73 22.71 -15.48 2.92
N ASN A 74 22.83 -16.70 3.43
CA ASN A 74 22.50 -17.96 2.77
C ASN A 74 21.12 -18.53 3.15
N GLU A 75 20.35 -17.86 4.02
CA GLU A 75 18.99 -18.31 4.38
C GLU A 75 17.96 -18.01 3.29
N LEU A 76 18.26 -17.07 2.39
CA LEU A 76 17.42 -16.70 1.26
C LEU A 76 18.20 -16.85 -0.04
N THR A 77 17.50 -17.20 -1.12
CA THR A 77 18.11 -17.23 -2.45
C THR A 77 18.47 -15.81 -2.92
N LEU A 78 19.45 -15.69 -3.83
CA LEU A 78 19.79 -14.41 -4.46
C LEU A 78 18.55 -13.72 -5.06
N GLU A 79 17.70 -14.49 -5.73
CA GLU A 79 16.45 -13.99 -6.30
C GLU A 79 15.55 -13.38 -5.21
N THR A 80 15.37 -14.09 -4.08
CA THR A 80 14.56 -13.59 -2.97
C THR A 80 15.13 -12.30 -2.38
N TRP A 81 16.45 -12.18 -2.25
CA TRP A 81 17.09 -10.93 -1.84
C TRP A 81 16.81 -9.77 -2.79
N LEU A 82 16.89 -10.00 -4.10
CA LEU A 82 16.57 -8.98 -5.11
C LEU A 82 15.10 -8.57 -5.06
N LEU A 83 14.19 -9.54 -4.88
CA LEU A 83 12.76 -9.29 -4.73
C LEU A 83 12.46 -8.50 -3.46
N LEU A 84 13.10 -8.80 -2.33
CA LEU A 84 12.98 -8.00 -1.10
C LEU A 84 13.46 -6.55 -1.32
N GLY A 85 14.52 -6.35 -2.11
CA GLY A 85 14.95 -5.01 -2.51
C GLY A 85 13.91 -4.25 -3.34
N LEU A 86 13.14 -4.94 -4.19
CA LEU A 86 12.03 -4.35 -4.93
C LEU A 86 10.86 -3.99 -4.01
N VAL A 87 10.50 -4.87 -3.08
CA VAL A 87 9.48 -4.61 -2.06
C VAL A 87 9.85 -3.38 -1.24
N GLU A 88 11.08 -3.31 -0.75
CA GLU A 88 11.57 -2.19 0.05
C GLU A 88 11.48 -0.86 -0.73
N ARG A 89 11.89 -0.84 -2.01
CA ARG A 89 11.76 0.34 -2.87
C ARG A 89 10.31 0.77 -3.06
N ALA A 90 9.39 -0.16 -3.26
CA ALA A 90 7.96 0.15 -3.45
C ALA A 90 7.35 0.78 -2.18
N PHE A 91 7.62 0.21 -1.00
CA PHE A 91 7.15 0.77 0.27
C PHE A 91 7.77 2.13 0.59
N GLN A 92 9.05 2.33 0.27
CA GLN A 92 9.69 3.64 0.40
C GLN A 92 9.08 4.68 -0.54
N ALA A 93 8.78 4.31 -1.80
CA ALA A 93 8.12 5.20 -2.76
C ALA A 93 6.72 5.60 -2.28
N ALA A 94 5.88 4.63 -1.88
CA ALA A 94 4.54 4.89 -1.36
C ALA A 94 4.57 5.81 -0.13
N ARG A 95 5.53 5.61 0.79
CA ARG A 95 5.70 6.50 1.95
C ARG A 95 6.05 7.93 1.55
N ARG A 96 6.94 8.11 0.57
CA ARG A 96 7.31 9.45 0.05
C ARG A 96 6.12 10.14 -0.60
N GLU A 97 5.29 9.40 -1.35
CA GLU A 97 4.08 9.92 -1.98
C GLU A 97 3.02 10.31 -0.94
N GLY A 98 2.80 9.48 0.07
CA GLY A 98 1.90 9.80 1.18
C GLY A 98 2.33 11.05 1.95
N LEU A 99 3.63 11.22 2.20
CA LEU A 99 4.18 12.44 2.81
C LEU A 99 3.97 13.68 1.93
N ARG A 100 4.12 13.56 0.61
CA ARG A 100 3.83 14.66 -0.34
C ARG A 100 2.35 15.04 -0.35
N GLN A 101 1.46 14.06 -0.31
CA GLN A 101 0.00 14.32 -0.28
C GLN A 101 -0.45 14.91 1.06
N GLY A 102 0.11 14.45 2.19
CA GLY A 102 -0.15 15.03 3.51
C GLY A 102 0.35 16.47 3.64
N ALA A 103 1.49 16.81 3.02
CA ALA A 103 1.98 18.18 2.96
C ALA A 103 1.13 19.08 2.06
N ALA A 104 0.59 18.55 0.95
CA ALA A 104 -0.31 19.28 0.05
C ALA A 104 -1.71 19.54 0.67
N GLN A 105 -2.13 18.73 1.63
CA GLN A 105 -3.43 18.84 2.32
C GLN A 105 -3.39 19.69 3.60
N ASN A 106 -2.27 20.36 3.93
CA ASN A 106 -2.18 21.24 5.09
C ASN A 106 -2.23 22.75 4.69
N PRO A 107 -3.42 23.37 4.60
CA PRO A 107 -3.57 24.78 4.24
C PRO A 107 -3.25 25.76 5.39
N PHE A 108 -2.82 25.29 6.56
CA PHE A 108 -2.60 26.13 7.76
C PHE A 108 -1.24 26.84 7.80
N GLY A 109 -0.78 27.34 6.65
CA GLY A 109 0.29 28.33 6.53
C GLY A 109 -0.22 29.78 6.49
N LYS A 110 -1.48 30.07 6.88
CA LYS A 110 -1.99 31.44 7.01
C LYS A 110 -1.73 31.94 8.43
N GLY A 111 -0.72 32.80 8.56
CA GLY A 111 -0.43 33.57 9.76
C GLY A 111 -1.69 34.26 10.28
N ARG A 112 -2.09 33.88 11.49
CA ARG A 112 -3.00 34.64 12.33
C ARG A 112 -2.20 35.84 12.84
N HIS A 113 -2.26 36.97 12.13
CA HIS A 113 -2.05 38.25 12.79
C HIS A 113 -3.38 38.61 13.45
N GLU A 114 -3.38 38.55 14.77
CA GLU A 114 -4.40 39.07 15.66
C GLU A 114 -4.86 40.46 15.21
N GLN A 115 -6.12 40.56 14.80
CA GLN A 115 -6.90 41.75 15.07
C GLN A 115 -7.34 41.66 16.53
N LEU A 116 -6.55 42.24 17.42
CA LEU A 116 -7.06 42.70 18.70
C LEU A 116 -7.47 44.16 18.51
N LYS A 117 -8.79 44.35 18.45
CA LYS A 117 -9.47 45.63 18.65
C LYS A 117 -9.16 46.11 20.07
N GLU A 118 -8.83 47.39 20.19
CA GLU A 118 -9.50 48.35 21.07
C GLU A 118 -9.33 49.76 20.50
#